data_AF-A0A447N6F9-F1
#
_entry.id   AF-A0A447N6F9-F1
#
_cell.length_a   1.000
_cell.length_b   1.000
_cell.length_c   1.000
_cell.angle_alpha   90.00
_cell.angle_beta   90.00
_cell.angle_gamma   90.00
#
_symmetry.space_group_name_H-M   'P 1'
#
loop_
_entity.id
_entity.type
_entity.pdbx_description
1 polymer ?
#
loop_
_entity_poly.entity_id
_entity_poly.type
_entity_poly.pdbx_seq_one_letter_code
_entity_poly.pdbx_strand_id
1 'polypeptide(L)'
;MDVIFTTLTSPDSSSANMYGHMAETSTATVDGASYTFYRPKLAAETDGEDRTASINNETWAQFNWGHADAHCDILPDARQLEGLKIARGDLATTLGWPVGLTSGDEEYWSSSQGSTATDHISIDMRSRSLTQMPDATQSLVSCVDKAPPAVTPKLVISADNFDSTVNAAKVKGGRRDQHEDHRHRQRHQ
;
A
#
# COMPACT_ATOMS: atom_id res chain seq x y z
N MET A 1 24.43 32.14 15.19
CA MET A 1 24.17 30.73 14.86
C MET A 1 22.69 30.63 14.61
N ASP A 2 22.31 30.19 13.42
CA ASP A 2 20.91 29.97 13.07
C ASP A 2 20.55 28.52 13.36
N VAL A 3 19.36 28.26 13.91
CA VAL A 3 18.88 26.92 14.26
C VAL A 3 17.70 26.62 13.35
N ILE A 4 17.87 25.63 12.48
CA ILE A 4 16.81 25.17 11.58
C ILE A 4 16.17 23.93 12.20
N PHE A 5 14.85 23.98 12.41
CA PHE A 5 14.06 22.81 12.79
C PHE A 5 13.62 22.08 11.52
N THR A 6 13.97 20.81 11.40
CA THR A 6 13.61 19.96 10.25
C THR A 6 12.34 19.18 10.53
N THR A 7 11.49 19.02 9.51
CA THR A 7 10.23 18.26 9.58
C THR A 7 10.41 16.86 9.01
N LEU A 8 9.94 15.82 9.71
CA LEU A 8 10.07 14.43 9.24
C LEU A 8 9.33 14.19 7.92
N THR A 9 8.15 14.80 7.78
CA THR A 9 7.26 14.62 6.61
C THR A 9 7.62 15.52 5.42
N SER A 10 8.82 16.08 5.40
CA SER A 10 9.36 16.86 4.30
C SER A 10 10.72 16.27 3.89
N PRO A 11 11.01 16.14 2.58
CA PRO A 11 12.28 15.61 2.12
C PRO A 11 13.42 16.60 2.29
N ASP A 12 14.65 16.08 2.42
CA ASP A 12 15.86 16.89 2.37
C ASP A 12 16.18 17.21 0.90
N SER A 13 15.42 18.14 0.33
CA SER A 13 15.44 18.50 -1.09
C SER A 13 15.31 20.02 -1.25
N SER A 14 16.05 20.59 -2.20
CA SER A 14 15.91 22.02 -2.54
C SER A 14 14.55 22.36 -3.15
N SER A 15 13.80 21.35 -3.58
CA SER A 15 12.45 21.49 -4.13
C SER A 15 11.35 21.39 -3.05
N ALA A 16 11.71 21.09 -1.81
CA ALA A 16 10.76 20.99 -0.70
C ALA A 16 10.31 22.38 -0.23
N ASN A 17 9.06 22.47 0.23
CA ASN A 17 8.52 23.69 0.84
C ASN A 17 9.07 23.91 2.26
N MET A 18 9.43 22.83 2.95
CA MET A 18 9.97 22.86 4.31
C MET A 18 11.39 22.28 4.35
N TYR A 19 12.16 22.64 5.38
CA TYR A 19 13.39 21.92 5.68
C TYR A 19 13.04 20.53 6.22
N GLY A 20 13.53 19.51 5.55
CA GLY A 20 13.13 18.13 5.74
C GLY A 20 14.22 17.21 6.28
N HIS A 21 13.81 16.03 6.74
CA HIS A 21 14.69 14.88 6.98
C HIS A 21 13.97 13.55 6.71
N MET A 22 12.97 13.57 5.82
CA MET A 22 12.28 12.35 5.35
C MET A 22 13.30 11.33 4.86
N ALA A 23 13.06 10.06 5.16
CA ALA A 23 13.89 9.00 4.63
C ALA A 23 13.75 8.94 3.09
N GLU A 24 14.85 9.10 2.35
CA GLU A 24 14.81 8.97 0.88
C GLU A 24 14.45 7.55 0.42
N THR A 25 14.86 6.55 1.22
CA THR A 25 14.63 5.14 0.94
C THR A 25 14.22 4.37 2.19
N SER A 26 13.59 3.22 1.98
CA SER A 26 13.28 2.27 3.03
C SER A 26 13.41 0.84 2.53
N THR A 27 13.85 -0.06 3.40
CA THR A 27 14.01 -1.47 3.03
C THR A 27 12.90 -2.34 3.62
N ALA A 28 12.51 -3.40 2.91
CA ALA A 28 11.65 -4.45 3.45
C ALA A 28 12.07 -5.81 2.89
N THR A 29 11.92 -6.85 3.72
CA THR A 29 12.13 -8.24 3.28
C THR A 29 10.79 -8.87 2.93
N VAL A 30 10.64 -9.32 1.70
CA VAL A 30 9.44 -10.01 1.18
C VAL A 30 9.89 -11.32 0.55
N ASP A 31 9.29 -12.43 0.99
CA ASP A 31 9.63 -13.78 0.52
C ASP A 31 11.13 -14.11 0.56
N GLY A 32 11.82 -13.62 1.60
CA GLY A 32 13.26 -13.85 1.82
C GLY A 32 14.19 -12.98 0.98
N ALA A 33 13.67 -12.08 0.16
CA ALA A 33 14.44 -11.09 -0.60
C ALA A 33 14.29 -9.69 0.01
N SER A 34 15.39 -8.95 0.12
CA SER A 34 15.38 -7.56 0.58
C SER A 34 15.21 -6.60 -0.59
N TYR A 35 14.25 -5.70 -0.49
CA TYR A 35 13.95 -4.67 -1.49
C TYR A 35 14.18 -3.29 -0.91
N THR A 36 14.59 -2.35 -1.76
CA THR A 36 14.76 -0.94 -1.42
C THR A 36 13.71 -0.13 -2.17
N PHE A 37 12.84 0.52 -1.42
CA PHE A 37 11.79 1.38 -1.90
C PHE A 37 12.26 2.83 -1.82
N TYR A 38 11.81 3.65 -2.76
CA TYR A 38 12.10 5.08 -2.80
C TYR A 38 10.85 5.85 -2.42
N ARG A 39 11.03 6.96 -1.69
CA ARG A 39 9.89 7.83 -1.38
C ARG A 39 9.23 8.32 -2.69
N PRO A 40 7.92 8.64 -2.66
CA PRO A 40 7.29 9.37 -3.74
C PRO A 40 8.03 10.68 -4.07
N LYS A 41 7.93 11.13 -5.31
CA LYS A 41 8.57 12.36 -5.77
C LYS A 41 7.68 13.57 -5.48
N LEU A 42 8.31 14.69 -5.14
CA LEU A 42 7.64 15.99 -5.24
C LEU A 42 7.34 16.27 -6.71
N ALA A 43 6.31 17.05 -6.99
CA ALA A 43 5.97 17.45 -8.36
C ALA A 43 7.14 18.17 -9.04
N ALA A 44 7.91 18.98 -8.30
CA ALA A 44 9.08 19.68 -8.82
C ALA A 44 10.34 18.80 -8.99
N GLU A 45 10.28 17.50 -8.66
CA GLU A 45 11.41 16.55 -8.80
C GLU A 45 11.26 15.63 -10.01
N THR A 46 10.15 15.72 -10.75
CA THR A 46 9.84 14.86 -11.88
C THR A 46 9.13 15.67 -12.95
N ASP A 47 9.15 15.15 -14.17
CA ASP A 47 8.23 15.55 -15.22
C ASP A 47 7.20 14.43 -15.44
N GLY A 48 6.08 14.74 -16.09
CA GLY A 48 5.11 13.74 -16.56
C GLY A 48 4.12 13.26 -15.50
N GLU A 49 4.00 13.98 -14.38
CA GLU A 49 2.90 13.78 -13.45
C GLU A 49 1.56 14.15 -14.10
N ASP A 50 0.51 13.38 -13.76
CA ASP A 50 -0.85 13.64 -14.26
C ASP A 50 -1.59 14.64 -13.36
N ARG A 51 -1.21 14.70 -12.08
CA ARG A 51 -1.83 15.53 -11.05
C ARG A 51 -0.87 15.74 -9.88
N THR A 52 -1.19 16.69 -9.02
CA THR A 52 -0.49 16.90 -7.75
C THR A 52 -1.38 16.67 -6.52
N ALA A 53 -0.80 16.16 -5.44
CA ALA A 53 -1.41 16.09 -4.10
C ALA A 53 -0.71 17.06 -3.15
N SER A 54 -1.49 17.79 -2.34
CA SER A 54 -0.94 18.58 -1.23
C SER A 54 -1.04 17.80 0.08
N ILE A 55 0.07 17.24 0.54
CA ILE A 55 0.13 16.40 1.75
C ILE A 55 1.28 16.89 2.62
N ASN A 56 1.01 17.14 3.91
CA ASN A 56 2.00 17.57 4.90
C ASN A 56 2.82 18.82 4.50
N ASN A 57 2.15 19.80 3.88
CA ASN A 57 2.75 21.03 3.35
C ASN A 57 3.71 20.85 2.17
N GLU A 58 3.72 19.67 1.55
CA GLU A 58 4.49 19.37 0.35
C GLU A 58 3.57 19.06 -0.83
N THR A 59 4.05 19.29 -2.05
CA THR A 59 3.32 19.02 -3.30
C THR A 59 3.89 17.78 -3.98
N TRP A 60 3.17 16.68 -3.89
CA TRP A 60 3.59 15.36 -4.39
C TRP A 60 3.05 15.09 -5.79
N ALA A 61 3.86 14.44 -6.62
CA ALA A 61 3.46 13.98 -7.93
C ALA A 61 2.49 12.79 -7.82
N GLN A 62 1.44 12.79 -8.63
CA GLN A 62 0.54 11.67 -8.82
C GLN A 62 0.49 11.27 -10.30
N PHE A 63 0.31 9.99 -10.54
CA PHE A 63 0.36 9.38 -11.86
C PHE A 63 -0.86 8.49 -12.09
N ASN A 64 -1.36 8.46 -13.32
CA ASN A 64 -2.15 7.35 -13.82
C ASN A 64 -1.29 6.08 -13.87
N TRP A 65 -1.89 4.90 -13.96
CA TRP A 65 -1.12 3.66 -13.86
C TRP A 65 -0.05 3.51 -14.95
N GLY A 66 -0.36 3.88 -16.20
CA GLY A 66 0.59 3.77 -17.31
C GLY A 66 1.79 4.71 -17.14
N HIS A 67 1.58 5.92 -16.62
CA HIS A 67 2.67 6.83 -16.29
C HIS A 67 3.42 6.41 -15.03
N ALA A 68 2.76 5.78 -14.05
CA ALA A 68 3.43 5.21 -12.88
C ALA A 68 4.41 4.09 -13.26
N ASP A 69 3.99 3.19 -14.15
CA ASP A 69 4.83 2.12 -14.68
C ASP A 69 6.02 2.68 -15.49
N ALA A 70 5.80 3.74 -16.27
CA ALA A 70 6.86 4.41 -17.02
C ALA A 70 7.80 5.27 -16.16
N HIS A 71 7.32 5.80 -15.03
CA HIS A 71 8.09 6.66 -14.13
C HIS A 71 9.15 5.86 -13.36
N CYS A 72 8.82 4.63 -12.98
CA CYS A 72 9.75 3.75 -12.29
C CYS A 72 10.53 2.86 -13.25
N ASP A 73 11.83 2.67 -13.03
CA ASP A 73 12.56 1.57 -13.66
C ASP A 73 11.91 0.21 -13.31
N ILE A 74 11.41 0.08 -12.08
CA ILE A 74 10.57 -1.03 -11.62
C ILE A 74 9.47 -0.50 -10.69
N LEU A 75 8.21 -0.67 -11.13
CA LEU A 75 7.04 -0.48 -10.28
C LEU A 75 6.82 -1.73 -9.40
N PRO A 76 6.80 -1.61 -8.06
CA PRO A 76 6.67 -2.77 -7.18
C PRO A 76 5.32 -3.46 -7.36
N ASP A 77 5.28 -4.76 -7.13
CA ASP A 77 4.03 -5.51 -7.04
C ASP A 77 3.31 -5.24 -5.69
N ALA A 78 2.04 -5.65 -5.59
CA ALA A 78 1.24 -5.40 -4.40
C ALA A 78 1.83 -6.03 -3.14
N ARG A 79 2.54 -7.16 -3.25
CA ARG A 79 3.16 -7.84 -2.10
C ARG A 79 4.41 -7.11 -1.62
N GLN A 80 5.20 -6.56 -2.53
CA GLN A 80 6.35 -5.74 -2.18
C GLN A 80 5.90 -4.53 -1.35
N LEU A 81 4.87 -3.81 -1.80
CA LEU A 81 4.32 -2.68 -1.05
C LEU A 81 3.63 -3.08 0.25
N GLU A 82 2.91 -4.20 0.27
CA GLU A 82 2.35 -4.75 1.52
C GLU A 82 3.48 -5.08 2.51
N GLY A 83 4.57 -5.68 2.03
CA GLY A 83 5.76 -5.97 2.83
C GLY A 83 6.42 -4.72 3.40
N LEU A 84 6.52 -3.64 2.62
CA LEU A 84 6.94 -2.33 3.10
C LEU A 84 6.03 -1.85 4.24
N LYS A 85 4.72 -1.90 4.04
CA LYS A 85 3.73 -1.49 5.06
C LYS A 85 3.82 -2.34 6.33
N ILE A 86 4.05 -3.64 6.21
CA ILE A 86 4.23 -4.54 7.36
C ILE A 86 5.53 -4.21 8.11
N ALA A 87 6.63 -4.01 7.38
CA ALA A 87 7.94 -3.75 7.97
C ALA A 87 8.02 -2.39 8.68
N ARG A 88 7.26 -1.40 8.21
CA ARG A 88 7.37 -0.01 8.69
C ARG A 88 6.16 0.47 9.49
N GLY A 89 5.01 -0.19 9.40
CA GLY A 89 3.81 0.26 10.09
C GLY A 89 3.31 1.56 9.50
N ASP A 90 3.21 2.63 10.28
CA ASP A 90 2.76 3.93 9.76
C ASP A 90 3.89 4.66 9.03
N LEU A 91 3.80 4.72 7.70
CA LEU A 91 4.83 5.31 6.83
C LEU A 91 5.01 6.81 7.10
N ALA A 92 3.95 7.54 7.46
CA ALA A 92 4.04 8.97 7.70
C ALA A 92 4.85 9.27 8.98
N THR A 93 4.65 8.49 10.04
CA THR A 93 5.36 8.71 11.32
C THR A 93 6.70 7.98 11.42
N THR A 94 6.93 6.93 10.62
CA THR A 94 8.19 6.17 10.64
C THR A 94 9.19 6.56 9.57
N LEU A 95 8.71 6.95 8.39
CA LEU A 95 9.56 7.34 7.25
C LEU A 95 9.39 8.80 6.85
N GLY A 96 8.27 9.42 7.25
CA GLY A 96 7.85 10.74 6.75
C GLY A 96 7.10 10.69 5.43
N TRP A 97 6.97 9.52 4.80
CA TRP A 97 6.44 9.40 3.44
C TRP A 97 4.97 9.84 3.38
N PRO A 98 4.54 10.46 2.26
CA PRO A 98 3.16 10.90 2.11
C PRO A 98 2.23 9.69 2.13
N VAL A 99 1.20 9.77 2.96
CA VAL A 99 0.13 8.78 3.01
C VAL A 99 -1.17 9.56 2.78
N GLY A 100 -1.94 9.14 1.77
CA GLY A 100 -3.18 9.78 1.38
C GLY A 100 -4.15 9.95 2.55
N LEU A 101 -4.96 11.02 2.52
CA LEU A 101 -5.91 11.30 3.60
C LEU A 101 -7.25 10.56 3.42
N THR A 102 -7.56 10.15 2.20
CA THR A 102 -8.83 9.53 1.79
C THR A 102 -8.55 8.16 1.15
N SER A 103 -9.37 7.13 1.42
CA SER A 103 -9.23 5.85 0.70
C SER A 103 -9.69 6.01 -0.75
N GLY A 104 -9.04 5.32 -1.70
CA GLY A 104 -9.36 5.40 -3.13
C GLY A 104 -8.79 6.62 -3.86
N ASP A 105 -8.08 7.49 -3.14
CA ASP A 105 -7.27 8.60 -3.68
C ASP A 105 -5.90 8.55 -2.98
N GLU A 106 -4.81 8.93 -3.65
CA GLU A 106 -3.47 9.07 -3.00
C GLU A 106 -2.94 7.77 -2.34
N GLU A 107 -3.36 6.62 -2.87
CA GLU A 107 -2.84 5.30 -2.56
C GLU A 107 -1.53 5.01 -3.32
N TYR A 108 -0.85 3.92 -3.01
CA TYR A 108 0.39 3.57 -3.69
C TYR A 108 0.11 2.58 -4.81
N TRP A 109 0.43 2.96 -6.05
CA TRP A 109 0.28 2.09 -7.21
C TRP A 109 1.18 0.87 -7.15
N SER A 110 0.66 -0.27 -7.61
CA SER A 110 1.45 -1.48 -7.84
C SER A 110 1.35 -1.93 -9.31
N SER A 111 2.31 -2.74 -9.74
CA SER A 111 2.30 -3.43 -11.04
C SER A 111 1.36 -4.65 -11.08
N SER A 112 0.64 -4.96 -10.00
CA SER A 112 -0.26 -6.11 -9.96
C SER A 112 -1.58 -5.80 -10.65
N GLN A 113 -1.89 -6.57 -11.70
CA GLN A 113 -3.15 -6.43 -12.44
C GLN A 113 -4.37 -6.75 -11.57
N GLY A 114 -5.42 -5.94 -11.71
CA GLY A 114 -6.72 -6.14 -11.09
C GLY A 114 -7.53 -7.25 -11.75
N SER A 115 -8.82 -7.29 -11.41
CA SER A 115 -9.77 -8.26 -11.99
C SER A 115 -10.13 -7.97 -13.46
N THR A 116 -9.92 -6.73 -13.92
CA THR A 116 -10.08 -6.31 -15.32
C THR A 116 -8.72 -5.89 -15.89
N ALA A 117 -8.61 -5.88 -17.21
CA ALA A 117 -7.36 -5.48 -17.88
C ALA A 117 -7.07 -3.97 -17.81
N THR A 118 -8.03 -3.17 -17.34
CA THR A 118 -7.97 -1.70 -17.23
C THR A 118 -7.84 -1.22 -15.80
N ASP A 119 -7.64 -2.14 -14.87
CA ASP A 119 -7.54 -1.85 -13.46
C ASP A 119 -6.28 -2.51 -12.92
N HIS A 120 -5.64 -1.83 -11.97
CA HIS A 120 -4.52 -2.35 -11.22
C HIS A 120 -4.78 -2.26 -9.73
N ILE A 121 -4.02 -3.06 -8.99
CA ILE A 121 -4.06 -3.06 -7.54
C ILE A 121 -3.24 -1.89 -7.02
N SER A 122 -3.80 -1.15 -6.08
CA SER A 122 -3.10 -0.20 -5.22
C SER A 122 -3.19 -0.66 -3.77
N ILE A 123 -2.42 0.01 -2.92
CA ILE A 123 -2.47 -0.21 -1.48
C ILE A 123 -2.73 1.10 -0.75
N ASP A 124 -3.77 1.10 0.08
CA ASP A 124 -4.03 2.16 1.05
C ASP A 124 -3.00 2.04 2.19
N MET A 125 -1.96 2.88 2.13
CA MET A 125 -0.87 2.85 3.11
C MET A 125 -1.30 3.29 4.52
N ARG A 126 -2.54 3.73 4.77
CA ARG A 126 -3.07 3.88 6.14
C ARG A 126 -3.53 2.54 6.68
N SER A 127 -4.39 1.87 5.91
CA SER A 127 -5.13 0.69 6.36
C SER A 127 -4.47 -0.64 5.98
N ARG A 128 -3.46 -0.62 5.10
CA ARG A 128 -2.88 -1.79 4.41
C ARG A 128 -3.88 -2.50 3.49
N SER A 129 -5.01 -1.87 3.16
CA SER A 129 -6.01 -2.49 2.30
C SER A 129 -5.50 -2.53 0.86
N LEU A 130 -5.65 -3.68 0.21
CA LEU A 130 -5.51 -3.77 -1.23
C LEU A 130 -6.81 -3.33 -1.87
N THR A 131 -6.68 -2.45 -2.84
CA THR A 131 -7.77 -1.80 -3.54
C THR A 131 -7.56 -1.99 -5.03
N GLN A 132 -8.64 -2.09 -5.78
CA GLN A 132 -8.58 -2.13 -7.24
C GLN A 132 -9.03 -0.76 -7.73
N MET A 133 -8.17 -0.10 -8.51
CA MET A 133 -8.45 1.21 -9.07
C MET A 133 -8.36 1.15 -10.60
N PRO A 134 -9.25 1.86 -11.32
CA PRO A 134 -9.10 2.05 -12.76
C PRO A 134 -7.75 2.71 -13.10
N ASP A 135 -7.14 2.31 -14.20
CA ASP A 135 -5.81 2.80 -14.61
C ASP A 135 -5.76 4.32 -14.85
N ALA A 136 -6.92 4.93 -15.12
CA ALA A 136 -7.06 6.37 -15.30
C ALA A 136 -7.05 7.17 -13.99
N THR A 137 -7.08 6.52 -12.82
CA THR A 137 -6.99 7.18 -11.51
C THR A 137 -5.58 7.72 -11.27
N GLN A 138 -5.45 8.94 -10.74
CA GLN A 138 -4.15 9.48 -10.33
C GLN A 138 -3.84 9.08 -8.89
N SER A 139 -2.64 8.56 -8.65
CA SER A 139 -2.22 8.12 -7.32
C SER A 139 -0.71 8.22 -7.11
N LEU A 140 -0.26 7.97 -5.87
CA LEU A 140 1.16 8.05 -5.51
C LEU A 140 1.94 6.82 -6.00
N VAL A 141 3.25 7.01 -6.16
CA VAL A 141 4.15 5.98 -6.66
C VAL A 141 5.38 5.89 -5.75
N SER A 142 5.75 4.67 -5.38
CA SER A 142 7.03 4.36 -4.76
C SER A 142 7.71 3.32 -5.64
N CYS A 143 8.85 3.67 -6.23
CA CYS A 143 9.63 2.74 -7.05
C CYS A 143 10.41 1.76 -6.17
N VAL A 144 10.83 0.63 -6.74
CA VAL A 144 11.63 -0.39 -6.05
C VAL A 144 12.91 -0.72 -6.84
N ASP A 145 13.97 -1.14 -6.15
CA ASP A 145 15.28 -1.43 -6.75
C ASP A 145 15.29 -2.65 -7.69
N LYS A 146 14.33 -3.56 -7.56
CA LYS A 146 14.24 -4.78 -8.38
C LYS A 146 12.85 -5.42 -8.35
N ALA A 147 12.53 -6.13 -9.43
CA ALA A 147 11.32 -6.94 -9.55
C ALA A 147 11.39 -8.19 -8.65
N PRO A 148 10.23 -8.74 -8.24
CA PRO A 148 10.18 -10.04 -7.58
C PRO A 148 10.59 -11.17 -8.54
N PRO A 149 11.05 -12.32 -8.02
CA PRO A 149 11.36 -13.48 -8.86
C PRO A 149 10.11 -13.98 -9.60
N ALA A 150 10.26 -14.38 -10.87
CA ALA A 150 9.14 -14.70 -11.79
C ALA A 150 8.20 -15.84 -11.33
N VAL A 151 8.58 -16.64 -10.34
CA VAL A 151 7.80 -17.79 -9.83
C VAL A 151 6.95 -17.44 -8.60
N THR A 152 6.52 -16.18 -8.51
CA THR A 152 5.59 -15.80 -7.47
C THR A 152 4.16 -16.31 -7.75
N PRO A 153 3.46 -16.92 -6.77
CA PRO A 153 2.05 -17.28 -6.93
C PRO A 153 1.21 -16.03 -7.21
N LYS A 154 0.28 -16.14 -8.17
CA LYS A 154 -0.60 -15.05 -8.60
C LYS A 154 -1.51 -14.65 -7.43
N LEU A 155 -1.50 -13.38 -7.05
CA LEU A 155 -2.48 -12.86 -6.09
C LEU A 155 -3.82 -12.75 -6.80
N VAL A 156 -4.70 -13.72 -6.58
CA VAL A 156 -6.07 -13.68 -7.11
C VAL A 156 -6.96 -13.11 -6.02
N ILE A 157 -7.42 -11.87 -6.19
CA ILE A 157 -8.53 -11.36 -5.39
C ILE A 157 -9.80 -12.05 -5.94
N SER A 158 -10.26 -13.12 -5.27
CA SER A 158 -11.56 -13.72 -5.60
C SER A 158 -12.66 -12.74 -5.16
N ALA A 159 -13.38 -12.19 -6.13
CA ALA A 159 -14.55 -11.33 -5.90
C ALA A 159 -15.75 -12.08 -5.28
N ASP A 160 -15.62 -13.40 -5.03
CA ASP A 160 -16.71 -14.28 -4.62
C ASP A 160 -17.27 -14.03 -3.21
N ASN A 161 -16.73 -13.07 -2.45
CA ASN A 161 -17.19 -12.74 -1.10
C ASN A 161 -17.61 -11.27 -0.92
N PHE A 162 -17.69 -10.47 -1.98
CA PHE A 162 -18.23 -9.11 -1.88
C PHE A 162 -19.76 -9.15 -2.02
N ASP A 163 -20.44 -9.49 -0.92
CA ASP A 163 -21.89 -9.32 -0.79
C ASP A 163 -22.19 -7.86 -0.43
N SER A 164 -22.75 -7.10 -1.37
CA SER A 164 -23.08 -5.67 -1.21
C SER A 164 -24.16 -5.39 -0.14
N THR A 165 -24.66 -6.42 0.55
CA THR A 165 -25.69 -6.29 1.58
C THR A 165 -25.18 -6.44 3.02
N VAL A 166 -23.90 -6.74 3.25
CA VAL A 166 -23.32 -6.90 4.59
C VAL A 166 -21.99 -6.18 4.79
N ASN A 167 -21.99 -5.08 5.53
CA ASN A 167 -20.78 -4.43 6.07
C ASN A 167 -20.17 -5.25 7.23
N ALA A 168 -19.80 -6.52 7.00
CA ALA A 168 -18.91 -7.31 7.85
C ALA A 168 -18.66 -8.70 7.24
N ALA A 169 -17.39 -9.06 7.05
CA ALA A 169 -16.99 -10.39 6.65
C ALA A 169 -17.45 -11.45 7.69
N LYS A 170 -18.26 -12.42 7.25
CA LYS A 170 -18.75 -13.51 8.10
C LYS A 170 -17.83 -14.72 7.96
N VAL A 171 -16.90 -14.90 8.90
CA VAL A 171 -16.08 -16.12 8.98
C VAL A 171 -16.95 -17.30 9.40
N LYS A 172 -16.95 -18.37 8.60
CA LYS A 172 -17.63 -19.63 8.92
C LYS A 172 -16.86 -20.35 10.03
N GLY A 173 -17.33 -20.23 11.27
CA GLY A 173 -16.75 -20.88 12.42
C GLY A 173 -16.79 -22.41 12.29
N GLY A 174 -15.62 -23.04 12.21
CA GLY A 174 -15.48 -24.49 12.31
C GLY A 174 -15.96 -24.96 13.68
N ARG A 175 -16.97 -25.81 13.71
CA ARG A 175 -17.38 -26.54 14.92
C ARG A 175 -16.37 -27.65 15.16
N ARG A 176 -15.72 -27.57 16.33
CA ARG A 176 -14.87 -28.60 16.90
C ARG A 176 -15.75 -29.75 17.39
N ASP A 177 -15.39 -30.96 17.00
CA ASP A 177 -15.82 -32.20 17.64
C ASP A 177 -15.33 -32.21 19.09
N GLN A 178 -16.25 -32.39 20.04
CA GLN A 178 -15.91 -32.89 21.38
C GLN A 178 -16.81 -34.07 21.71
N HIS A 179 -16.14 -35.22 21.75
CA HIS A 179 -16.49 -36.42 22.46
C HIS A 179 -16.74 -36.08 23.95
N GLU A 180 -17.90 -36.44 24.51
CA GLU A 180 -17.94 -36.86 25.91
C GLU A 180 -19.14 -37.79 26.18
N ASP A 181 -18.78 -38.98 26.66
CA ASP A 181 -19.62 -40.06 27.19
C ASP A 181 -20.04 -39.69 28.62
N HIS A 182 -21.33 -39.74 28.96
CA HIS A 182 -21.76 -40.25 30.27
C HIS A 182 -23.29 -40.42 30.38
N ARG A 183 -23.67 -41.67 30.70
CA ARG A 183 -25.00 -42.14 31.12
C ARG A 183 -25.52 -41.40 32.37
N HIS A 184 -26.82 -41.06 32.41
CA HIS A 184 -27.73 -41.55 33.48
C HIS A 184 -29.24 -41.25 33.26
N ARG A 185 -30.02 -42.33 33.28
CA ARG A 185 -31.42 -42.56 33.75
C ARG A 185 -32.34 -41.35 34.07
N GLN A 186 -33.58 -41.42 33.55
CA GLN A 186 -34.88 -41.25 34.26
C GLN A 186 -36.04 -41.71 33.33
N ARG A 187 -36.57 -42.93 33.50
CA ARG A 187 -37.90 -43.30 34.06
C ARG A 187 -39.07 -42.36 33.66
N HIS A 188 -39.94 -42.87 32.78
CA HIS A 188 -41.33 -42.47 32.62
C HIS A 188 -42.21 -43.15 33.68
N GLN A 189 -43.13 -42.38 34.27
CA GLN A 189 -44.52 -42.79 34.43
C GLN A 189 -45.31 -42.19 33.25
#